data_AF-A0A7C7YJX0-F1
#
_entry.id   AF-A0A7C7YJX0-F1
#
_cell.length_a   1.000
_cell.length_b   1.000
_cell.length_c   1.000
_cell.angle_alpha   90.00
_cell.angle_beta   90.00
_cell.angle_gamma   90.00
#
_symmetry.space_group_name_H-M   'P 1'
#
loop_
_entity.id
_entity.type
_entity.pdbx_description
1 polymer ?
#
loop_
_entity_poly.entity_id
_entity_poly.type
_entity_poly.pdbx_seq_one_letter_code
_entity_poly.pdbx_strand_id
1 'polypeptide(L)'
;MIRSLSLRDIALRTFALLLGAQLLSPGRVWAAPPDPEASAMRPDYSSQVILDSIGQLEAESDAKCNSTASRFEDFLFGTPLSESARIEKTELQKALVRRLWYAASDKARAKGHSGVTAEHLQEETRSILTESEAPDGTLRVQFPNHPP
;
A
#
# COMPACT_ATOMS: atom_id res chain seq x y z
N MET A 1 48.40 -20.27 -31.33
CA MET A 1 47.33 -19.69 -30.48
C MET A 1 46.71 -20.85 -29.71
N ILE A 2 46.83 -20.81 -28.38
CA ILE A 2 46.82 -21.97 -27.47
C ILE A 2 45.47 -22.14 -26.76
N ARG A 3 45.16 -23.40 -26.45
CA ARG A 3 43.91 -24.00 -25.94
C ARG A 3 43.57 -23.67 -24.47
N SER A 4 42.31 -23.96 -24.16
CA SER A 4 41.56 -24.02 -22.89
C SER A 4 42.23 -24.69 -21.67
N LEU A 5 41.74 -24.38 -20.45
CA LEU A 5 41.30 -25.28 -19.34
C LEU A 5 40.98 -24.43 -18.08
N SER A 6 39.72 -24.39 -17.60
CA SER A 6 39.10 -25.15 -16.49
C SER A 6 39.72 -24.94 -15.09
N LEU A 7 38.97 -24.26 -14.21
CA LEU A 7 39.31 -23.87 -12.82
C LEU A 7 38.79 -24.85 -11.74
N ARG A 8 38.57 -26.11 -12.10
CA ARG A 8 38.49 -27.19 -11.12
C ARG A 8 39.90 -27.72 -10.93
N ASP A 9 40.30 -27.91 -9.68
CA ASP A 9 41.61 -28.43 -9.23
C ASP A 9 42.69 -27.37 -9.00
N ILE A 10 42.73 -26.80 -7.78
CA ILE A 10 43.97 -26.67 -7.02
C ILE A 10 43.63 -26.75 -5.52
N ALA A 11 44.16 -27.82 -4.92
CA ALA A 11 44.57 -27.97 -3.52
C ALA A 11 43.52 -28.25 -2.42
N LEU A 12 43.06 -29.51 -2.39
CA LEU A 12 42.98 -30.26 -1.13
C LEU A 12 44.40 -30.70 -0.70
N ARG A 13 44.78 -30.48 0.57
CA ARG A 13 45.32 -31.49 1.53
C ARG A 13 46.14 -30.86 2.67
N THR A 14 46.04 -31.50 3.84
CA THR A 14 46.79 -31.30 5.12
C THR A 14 46.26 -30.11 5.93
N PHE A 15 45.70 -30.27 7.14
CA PHE A 15 46.39 -30.78 8.33
C PHE A 15 45.35 -31.25 9.36
N ALA A 16 45.30 -32.56 9.61
CA ALA A 16 44.68 -33.12 10.81
C ALA A 16 45.76 -33.23 11.90
N LEU A 17 45.30 -33.14 13.16
CA LEU A 17 45.97 -33.48 14.43
C LEU A 17 46.66 -32.34 15.21
N LEU A 18 45.97 -31.90 16.27
CA LEU A 18 46.42 -31.92 17.68
C LEU A 18 45.18 -31.53 18.54
N LEU A 19 44.53 -32.46 19.25
CA LEU A 19 44.78 -32.80 20.67
C LEU A 19 44.85 -31.54 21.56
N GLY A 20 44.06 -31.31 22.60
CA GLY A 20 43.03 -32.06 23.31
C GLY A 20 42.58 -31.23 24.55
N ALA A 21 41.49 -31.67 25.18
CA ALA A 21 41.07 -31.40 26.56
C ALA A 21 40.64 -29.97 27.01
N GLN A 22 39.33 -29.75 27.03
CA GLN A 22 38.58 -29.04 28.10
C GLN A 22 37.19 -29.71 28.16
N LEU A 23 37.00 -30.71 29.02
CA LEU A 23 36.34 -30.64 30.34
C LEU A 23 34.81 -30.49 30.30
N LEU A 24 34.18 -31.38 31.07
CA LEU A 24 32.75 -31.58 31.26
C LEU A 24 32.03 -30.34 31.80
N SER A 25 30.85 -30.04 31.22
CA SER A 25 29.68 -29.63 32.00
C SER A 25 28.41 -29.95 31.22
N PRO A 26 27.48 -30.75 31.77
CA PRO A 26 26.14 -30.84 31.21
C PRO A 26 25.42 -29.53 31.58
N GLY A 27 25.32 -28.61 30.63
CA GLY A 27 24.40 -27.51 30.72
C GLY A 27 22.98 -28.08 30.76
N ARG A 28 22.45 -28.26 31.97
CA ARG A 28 21.02 -28.47 32.21
C ARG A 28 20.27 -27.34 31.49
N VAL A 29 19.57 -27.67 30.42
CA VAL A 29 18.47 -26.84 29.94
C VAL A 29 17.43 -26.85 31.04
N TRP A 30 17.33 -25.75 31.79
CA TRP A 30 16.20 -25.51 32.68
C TRP A 30 14.99 -25.27 31.79
N ALA A 31 14.28 -26.34 31.42
CA ALA A 31 12.90 -26.21 30.98
C ALA A 31 12.11 -25.88 32.25
N ALA A 32 11.59 -24.65 32.34
CA ALA A 32 10.58 -24.35 33.35
C ALA A 32 9.42 -25.35 33.17
N PRO A 33 8.88 -25.94 34.25
CA PRO A 33 7.70 -26.78 34.14
C PRO A 33 6.58 -25.96 33.49
N PRO A 34 5.80 -26.53 32.57
CA PRO A 34 4.69 -25.81 31.97
C PRO A 34 3.70 -25.43 33.08
N ASP A 35 3.44 -24.12 33.22
CA ASP A 35 2.41 -23.63 34.13
C ASP A 35 1.06 -24.24 33.72
N PRO A 36 0.40 -25.02 34.60
CA PRO A 36 -0.84 -25.71 34.25
C PRO A 36 -2.03 -24.76 34.00
N GLU A 37 -1.90 -23.49 34.37
CA GLU A 37 -2.95 -22.48 34.17
C GLU A 37 -2.87 -21.74 32.83
N ALA A 38 -1.73 -21.79 32.11
CA ALA A 38 -1.59 -21.09 30.82
C ALA A 38 -2.33 -21.77 29.65
N SER A 39 -2.97 -22.92 29.90
CA SER A 39 -3.72 -23.71 28.91
C SER A 39 -5.24 -23.46 28.94
N ALA A 40 -5.73 -22.67 29.90
CA ALA A 40 -7.15 -22.36 29.99
C ALA A 40 -7.46 -21.14 29.11
N MET A 41 -8.20 -21.40 28.02
CA MET A 41 -8.75 -20.42 27.07
C MET A 41 -7.86 -20.02 25.90
N ARG A 42 -7.41 -21.03 25.13
CA ARG A 42 -7.22 -20.84 23.70
C ARG A 42 -8.56 -21.16 23.02
N PRO A 43 -9.28 -20.18 22.43
CA PRO A 43 -10.44 -20.51 21.63
C PRO A 43 -9.98 -21.44 20.49
N ASP A 44 -10.57 -22.62 20.42
CA ASP A 44 -10.27 -23.64 19.43
C ASP A 44 -10.90 -23.24 18.10
N TYR A 45 -10.39 -22.17 17.51
CA TYR A 45 -10.72 -21.84 16.13
C TYR A 45 -10.06 -22.89 15.28
N SER A 46 -10.87 -23.76 14.66
CA SER A 46 -10.34 -24.65 13.63
C SER A 46 -9.60 -23.79 12.61
N SER A 47 -8.44 -24.25 12.14
CA SER A 47 -7.66 -23.51 11.16
C SER A 47 -8.49 -23.14 9.93
N GLN A 48 -9.54 -23.92 9.65
CA GLN A 48 -10.52 -23.64 8.61
C GLN A 48 -11.31 -22.35 8.86
N VAL A 49 -11.80 -22.11 10.08
CA VAL A 49 -12.52 -20.86 10.42
C VAL A 49 -11.62 -19.64 10.23
N ILE A 50 -10.34 -19.76 10.57
CA ILE A 50 -9.36 -18.68 10.38
C ILE A 50 -9.14 -18.44 8.88
N LEU A 51 -8.94 -19.49 8.09
CA LEU A 51 -8.73 -19.40 6.65
C LEU A 51 -9.95 -18.87 5.90
N ASP A 52 -11.16 -19.29 6.30
CA ASP A 52 -12.42 -18.83 5.72
C ASP A 52 -12.66 -17.35 6.04
N SER A 53 -12.32 -16.92 7.26
CA SER A 53 -12.41 -15.51 7.66
C SER A 53 -11.42 -14.64 6.90
N ILE A 54 -10.18 -15.12 6.70
CA ILE A 54 -9.18 -14.44 5.86
C ILE A 54 -9.68 -14.34 4.42
N GLY A 55 -10.24 -15.41 3.87
CA GLY A 55 -10.80 -15.43 2.51
C GLY A 55 -11.95 -14.44 2.32
N GLN A 56 -12.85 -14.31 3.31
CA GLN A 56 -13.93 -13.33 3.27
C GLN A 56 -13.41 -11.89 3.32
N LEU A 57 -12.43 -11.60 4.17
CA LEU A 57 -11.79 -10.28 4.26
C LEU A 57 -11.01 -9.90 3.00
N GLU A 58 -10.40 -10.87 2.31
CA GLU A 58 -9.71 -10.66 1.03
C GLU A 58 -10.68 -10.56 -0.17
N ALA A 59 -11.89 -11.10 -0.06
CA ALA A 59 -12.88 -11.09 -1.14
C ALA A 59 -13.65 -9.76 -1.25
N GLU A 60 -13.96 -9.12 -0.13
CA GLU A 60 -14.72 -7.86 -0.11
C GLU A 60 -13.89 -6.63 -0.49
N SER A 61 -12.57 -6.71 -0.45
CA SER A 61 -11.68 -5.61 -0.78
C SER A 61 -10.34 -6.17 -1.29
N ASP A 62 -9.81 -5.60 -2.37
CA ASP A 62 -8.40 -5.72 -2.73
C ASP A 62 -7.54 -4.95 -1.73
N ALA A 63 -7.61 -5.38 -0.47
CA ALA A 63 -6.98 -4.77 0.69
C ALA A 63 -5.46 -4.76 0.53
N LYS A 64 -4.90 -5.67 -0.29
CA LYS A 64 -3.48 -5.76 -0.59
C LYS A 64 -3.03 -4.65 -1.54
N CYS A 65 -3.77 -4.37 -2.61
CA CYS A 65 -3.46 -3.24 -3.50
C CYS A 65 -3.71 -1.89 -2.81
N ASN A 66 -4.79 -1.77 -2.04
CA ASN A 66 -5.14 -0.52 -1.36
C ASN A 66 -4.17 -0.19 -0.20
N SER A 67 -3.73 -1.20 0.57
CA SER A 67 -2.71 -1.01 1.62
C SER A 67 -1.33 -0.67 1.05
N THR A 68 -1.00 -1.22 -0.12
CA THR A 68 0.29 -0.95 -0.80
C THR A 68 0.28 0.45 -1.40
N ALA A 69 -0.81 0.88 -2.04
CA ALA A 69 -0.96 2.24 -2.55
C ALA A 69 -0.94 3.27 -1.41
N SER A 70 -1.68 3.04 -0.33
CA SER A 70 -1.73 3.96 0.82
C SER A 70 -0.38 4.09 1.53
N ARG A 71 0.35 2.97 1.73
CA ARG A 71 1.73 3.02 2.28
C ARG A 71 2.72 3.68 1.34
N PHE A 72 2.55 3.51 0.03
CA PHE A 72 3.40 4.14 -0.96
C PHE A 72 3.15 5.64 -1.04
N GLU A 73 1.90 6.10 -0.92
CA GLU A 73 1.56 7.51 -0.79
C GLU A 73 2.10 8.14 0.51
N ASP A 74 2.00 7.43 1.64
CA ASP A 74 2.59 7.87 2.91
C ASP A 74 4.11 8.01 2.81
N PHE A 75 4.78 7.10 2.08
CA PHE A 75 6.23 7.14 1.84
C PHE A 75 6.64 8.26 0.87
N LEU A 76 5.87 8.47 -0.21
CA LEU A 76 6.22 9.44 -1.26
C LEU A 76 5.88 10.88 -0.88
N PHE A 77 4.72 11.10 -0.25
CA PHE A 77 4.19 12.44 -0.08
C PHE A 77 4.26 12.96 1.35
N GLY A 78 4.55 12.08 2.33
CA GLY A 78 4.69 12.47 3.74
C GLY A 78 3.54 13.34 4.24
N THR A 79 2.34 13.21 3.65
CA THR A 79 1.25 14.13 3.93
C THR A 79 0.82 13.94 5.38
N PRO A 80 0.74 15.01 6.20
CA PRO A 80 0.45 14.92 7.63
C PRO A 80 -1.04 14.62 7.91
N LEU A 81 -1.72 13.94 6.99
CA LEU A 81 -3.11 13.56 7.13
C LEU A 81 -3.20 12.24 7.88
N SER A 82 -4.12 12.15 8.84
CA SER A 82 -4.48 10.86 9.44
C SER A 82 -5.04 9.92 8.37
N GLU A 83 -5.01 8.62 8.66
CA GLU A 83 -5.63 7.60 7.79
C GLU A 83 -7.09 7.93 7.46
N SER A 84 -7.88 8.34 8.46
CA SER A 84 -9.27 8.76 8.28
C SER A 84 -9.41 9.96 7.33
N ALA A 85 -8.51 10.95 7.41
CA ALA A 85 -8.52 12.12 6.53
C ALA A 85 -8.14 11.75 5.09
N ARG A 86 -7.26 10.76 4.90
CA ARG A 86 -6.91 10.26 3.56
C ARG A 86 -8.06 9.49 2.91
N ILE A 87 -8.77 8.67 3.69
CA ILE A 87 -9.98 7.99 3.24
C ILE A 87 -11.04 9.02 2.82
N GLU A 88 -11.31 9.99 3.68
CA GLU A 88 -12.31 11.03 3.40
C GLU A 88 -11.92 11.86 2.15
N LYS A 89 -10.65 12.27 2.04
CA LYS A 89 -10.12 12.92 0.83
C LYS A 89 -10.40 12.08 -0.41
N THR A 90 -10.14 10.77 -0.35
CA THR A 90 -10.36 9.85 -1.47
C THR A 90 -11.83 9.79 -1.86
N GLU A 91 -12.74 9.73 -0.89
CA GLU A 91 -14.18 9.73 -1.15
C GLU A 91 -14.66 11.06 -1.75
N LEU A 92 -14.17 12.19 -1.25
CA LEU A 92 -14.44 13.51 -1.81
C LEU A 92 -13.92 13.64 -3.25
N GLN A 93 -12.72 13.13 -3.55
CA GLN A 93 -12.17 13.13 -4.91
C GLN A 93 -13.01 12.26 -5.85
N LYS A 94 -13.41 11.06 -5.43
CA LYS A 94 -14.32 10.20 -6.21
C LYS A 94 -15.66 10.89 -6.46
N ALA A 95 -16.23 11.55 -5.44
CA ALA A 95 -17.47 12.28 -5.57
C ALA A 95 -17.36 13.45 -6.56
N LEU A 96 -16.27 14.22 -6.50
CA LEU A 96 -15.99 15.31 -7.43
C LEU A 96 -15.88 14.80 -8.87
N VAL A 97 -15.09 13.74 -9.11
CA VAL A 97 -14.93 13.15 -10.45
C VAL A 97 -16.28 12.67 -10.99
N ARG A 98 -17.09 11.96 -10.18
CA ARG A 98 -18.43 11.52 -10.59
C ARG A 98 -19.33 12.70 -10.97
N ARG A 99 -19.35 13.75 -10.16
CA ARG A 99 -20.13 14.97 -10.44
C ARG A 99 -19.74 15.57 -11.79
N LEU A 100 -18.44 15.81 -11.99
CA LEU A 100 -17.91 16.38 -13.23
C LEU A 100 -18.28 15.51 -14.43
N TRP A 101 -18.15 14.19 -14.32
CA TRP A 101 -18.38 13.27 -15.43
C TRP A 101 -19.85 13.18 -15.82
N TYR A 102 -20.77 13.10 -14.85
CA TYR A 102 -22.20 13.06 -15.15
C TYR A 102 -22.68 14.39 -15.75
N ALA A 103 -22.31 15.52 -15.15
CA ALA A 103 -22.69 16.84 -15.67
C ALA A 103 -22.15 17.06 -17.09
N ALA A 104 -20.89 16.69 -17.36
CA ALA A 104 -20.31 16.81 -18.68
C ALA A 104 -20.94 15.85 -19.70
N SER A 105 -21.34 14.64 -19.28
CA SER A 105 -22.05 13.69 -20.13
C SER A 105 -23.44 14.19 -20.52
N ASP A 106 -24.16 14.80 -19.59
CA ASP A 106 -25.48 15.38 -19.87
C ASP A 106 -25.37 16.57 -20.84
N LYS A 107 -24.35 17.42 -20.66
CA LYS A 107 -24.03 18.52 -21.59
C LYS A 107 -23.67 18.01 -22.98
N ALA A 108 -22.84 16.96 -23.07
CA ALA A 108 -22.50 16.32 -24.33
C ALA A 108 -23.75 15.81 -25.06
N ARG A 109 -24.64 15.10 -24.33
CA ARG A 109 -25.90 14.59 -24.86
C ARG A 109 -26.81 15.71 -25.35
N ALA A 110 -26.93 16.80 -24.58
CA ALA A 110 -27.75 17.95 -24.95
C ALA A 110 -27.23 18.67 -26.21
N LYS A 111 -25.91 18.69 -26.42
CA LYS A 111 -25.27 19.25 -27.63
C LYS A 111 -25.20 18.26 -28.81
N GLY A 112 -25.69 17.02 -28.64
CA GLY A 112 -25.62 15.99 -29.68
C GLY A 112 -24.20 15.45 -29.94
N HIS A 113 -23.27 15.66 -29.02
CA HIS A 113 -21.91 15.15 -29.12
C HIS A 113 -21.86 13.66 -28.76
N SER A 114 -21.02 12.90 -29.47
CA SER A 114 -20.83 11.46 -29.23
C SER A 114 -19.98 11.15 -27.99
N GLY A 115 -19.41 12.17 -27.34
CA GLY A 115 -18.55 12.00 -26.19
C GLY A 115 -18.30 13.29 -25.41
N VAL A 116 -17.69 13.15 -24.25
CA VAL A 116 -17.30 14.26 -23.37
C VAL A 116 -16.02 14.91 -23.91
N THR A 117 -16.03 16.25 -24.01
CA THR A 117 -14.87 17.06 -24.39
C THR A 117 -14.43 17.93 -23.20
N ALA A 118 -13.24 18.54 -23.31
CA ALA A 118 -12.73 19.47 -22.31
C ALA A 118 -13.68 20.67 -22.08
N GLU A 119 -14.41 21.12 -23.11
CA GLU A 119 -15.37 22.22 -23.00
C GLU A 119 -16.51 21.88 -22.03
N HIS A 120 -17.08 20.67 -22.12
CA HIS A 120 -18.15 20.23 -21.22
C HIS A 120 -17.69 20.18 -19.75
N LEU A 121 -16.43 19.80 -19.53
CA LEU A 121 -15.82 19.77 -18.21
C LEU A 121 -15.56 21.18 -17.69
N GLN A 122 -15.00 22.07 -18.51
CA GLN A 122 -14.71 23.46 -18.13
C GLN A 122 -15.98 24.19 -17.66
N GLU A 123 -17.11 23.99 -18.35
CA GLU A 123 -18.38 24.57 -17.94
C GLU A 123 -18.82 24.12 -16.54
N GLU A 124 -18.59 22.85 -16.17
CA GLU A 124 -18.91 22.37 -14.82
C GLU A 124 -17.86 22.79 -13.79
N THR A 125 -16.58 22.70 -14.13
CA THR A 125 -15.47 23.08 -13.27
C THR A 125 -15.57 24.53 -12.81
N ARG A 126 -16.00 25.46 -13.69
CA ARG A 126 -16.23 26.86 -13.34
C ARG A 126 -17.26 27.09 -12.23
N SER A 127 -18.16 26.13 -11.98
CA SER A 127 -19.11 26.20 -10.85
C SER A 127 -18.48 25.79 -9.51
N ILE A 128 -17.32 25.12 -9.55
CA ILE A 128 -16.65 24.54 -8.39
C ILE A 128 -15.41 25.37 -8.03
N LEU A 129 -14.65 25.80 -9.03
CA LEU A 129 -13.44 26.59 -8.88
C LEU A 129 -13.33 27.63 -10.00
N THR A 130 -12.64 28.72 -9.71
CA THR A 130 -12.29 29.76 -10.68
C THR A 130 -10.77 29.93 -10.67
N GLU A 131 -10.19 29.98 -11.87
CA GLU A 131 -8.76 30.16 -12.07
C GLU A 131 -8.51 31.59 -12.58
N SER A 132 -7.47 32.25 -12.07
CA SER A 132 -6.98 33.52 -12.60
C SER A 132 -5.46 33.55 -12.57
N GLU A 133 -4.84 34.19 -13.55
CA GLU A 133 -3.39 34.37 -13.60
C GLU A 133 -3.03 35.76 -13.09
N ALA A 134 -2.10 35.81 -12.13
CA ALA A 134 -1.58 37.06 -11.62
C ALA A 134 -0.54 37.64 -12.61
N PRO A 135 -0.23 38.95 -12.54
CA PRO A 135 0.72 39.60 -13.44
C PRO A 135 2.15 39.02 -13.42
N ASP A 136 2.49 38.27 -12.37
CA ASP A 136 3.78 37.59 -12.20
C ASP A 136 3.79 36.15 -12.75
N GLY A 137 2.70 35.72 -13.41
CA GLY A 137 2.53 34.35 -13.93
C GLY A 137 2.02 33.34 -12.90
N THR A 138 1.68 33.78 -11.68
CA THR A 138 1.14 32.88 -10.65
C THR A 138 -0.33 32.54 -10.93
N LEU A 139 -0.64 31.25 -11.05
CA LEU A 139 -2.02 30.76 -11.10
C LEU A 139 -2.66 30.84 -9.70
N ARG A 140 -3.81 31.51 -9.62
CA ARG A 140 -4.66 31.63 -8.45
C ARG A 140 -5.93 30.81 -8.67
N VAL A 141 -6.26 29.97 -7.72
CA VAL A 141 -7.49 29.17 -7.73
C VAL A 141 -8.38 29.60 -6.57
N GLN A 142 -9.65 29.86 -6.85
CA GLN A 142 -10.66 30.22 -5.86
C GLN A 142 -11.78 29.20 -5.87
N PHE A 143 -12.27 28.82 -4.69
CA PHE A 143 -13.40 27.90 -4.53
C PHE A 143 -14.62 28.71 -4.03
N PRO A 144 -15.49 29.22 -4.91
CA PRO A 144 -16.53 30.19 -4.55
C PRO A 144 -17.55 29.69 -3.53
N ASN A 145 -17.66 28.38 -3.31
CA ASN A 145 -18.64 27.75 -2.41
C ASN A 145 -18.02 27.12 -1.15
N HIS A 146 -16.75 27.38 -0.83
CA HIS A 146 -16.12 26.87 0.40
C HIS A 146 -15.96 28.01 1.42
N PRO A 147 -16.53 27.90 2.64
CA PRO A 147 -16.27 28.87 3.70
C PRO A 147 -14.78 28.84 4.10
N PRO A 148 -14.19 29.96 4.54
CA PRO A 148 -12.79 30.01 4.93
C PRO A 148 -12.45 29.06 6.09
#